data_AF-A0A2T5GSF1-F1
#
_entry.id   AF-A0A2T5GSF1-F1
#
_cell.length_a   1.000
_cell.length_b   1.000
_cell.length_c   1.000
_cell.angle_alpha   90.00
_cell.angle_beta   90.00
_cell.angle_gamma   90.00
#
_symmetry.space_group_name_H-M   'P 1'
#
loop_
_entity.id
_entity.type
_entity.pdbx_description
1 polymer ?
#
loop_
_entity_poly.entity_id
_entity_poly.type
_entity_poly.pdbx_seq_one_letter_code
_entity_poly.pdbx_strand_id
1 'polypeptide(L)'
;MKFLIAVALITSPVAVGAQNPNQPAKSSEEPEKEKKICRSMNATGSFMATRVCNTAAAWRKFDGITADGAQQTRDAYRMTSAGTLNTKR
;
A
#
# COMPACT_ATOMS: atom_id res chain seq x y z
N MET A 1 57.30 8.69 4.89
CA MET A 1 56.22 9.45 5.54
C MET A 1 55.23 8.41 6.09
N LYS A 2 55.25 8.00 7.37
CA LYS A 2 54.94 8.78 8.59
C LYS A 2 53.47 9.24 8.52
N PHE A 3 52.50 8.85 9.35
CA PHE A 3 52.32 7.87 10.43
C PHE A 3 50.79 7.90 10.74
N LEU A 4 50.27 6.77 11.20
CA LEU A 4 49.26 6.63 12.28
C LEU A 4 47.79 7.04 12.05
N ILE A 5 46.97 5.99 12.25
CA ILE A 5 45.58 5.95 12.72
C ILE A 5 45.34 6.94 13.87
N ALA A 6 44.23 7.69 13.80
CA ALA A 6 43.59 8.29 14.97
C ALA A 6 42.06 8.17 14.82
N VAL A 7 41.48 7.41 15.75
CA VAL A 7 40.05 7.26 15.98
C VAL A 7 39.45 8.59 16.41
N ALA A 8 38.36 9.00 15.77
CA ALA A 8 37.44 9.98 16.34
C ALA A 8 36.02 9.45 16.16
N LEU A 9 35.52 8.78 17.20
CA LEU A 9 34.08 8.72 17.48
C LEU A 9 33.58 10.17 17.54
N ILE A 10 32.79 10.57 16.54
CA ILE A 10 31.94 11.76 16.64
C ILE A 10 30.51 11.25 16.59
N THR A 11 30.06 10.77 17.74
CA THR A 11 28.66 10.82 18.13
C THR A 11 28.22 12.28 18.17
N SER A 12 27.18 12.64 17.42
CA SER A 12 26.21 13.72 17.71
C SER A 12 25.26 13.91 16.53
N PRO A 13 24.02 14.40 16.73
CA PRO A 13 23.06 14.10 17.78
C PRO A 13 21.70 13.67 17.17
N VAL A 14 20.90 12.90 17.91
CA VAL A 14 19.48 12.73 17.62
C VAL A 14 18.82 14.10 17.76
N ALA A 15 18.46 14.74 16.65
CA ALA A 15 17.60 15.91 16.67
C ALA A 15 16.17 15.45 16.98
N VAL A 16 15.85 15.38 18.27
CA VAL A 16 14.47 15.43 18.77
C VAL A 16 13.93 16.81 18.38
N GLY A 17 13.30 16.89 17.22
CA GLY A 17 12.52 18.05 16.81
C GLY A 17 11.26 18.11 17.65
N ALA A 18 11.30 18.93 18.70
CA ALA A 18 10.13 19.41 19.40
C ALA A 18 9.12 19.97 18.38
N GLN A 19 7.88 19.51 18.45
CA GLN A 19 6.77 20.06 17.67
C GLN A 19 6.56 21.51 18.11
N ASN A 20 7.04 22.48 17.32
CA ASN A 20 6.71 23.88 17.51
C ASN A 20 5.35 24.15 16.84
N PRO A 21 4.32 24.65 17.57
CA PRO A 21 2.97 24.81 17.06
C PRO A 21 2.80 26.10 16.22
N ASN A 22 3.82 26.50 15.46
CA ASN A 22 3.77 27.73 14.69
C ASN A 22 4.44 27.55 13.32
N GLN A 23 3.76 26.82 12.45
CA GLN A 23 4.04 26.80 11.01
C GLN A 23 3.03 27.74 10.34
N PRO A 24 3.47 28.76 9.58
CA PRO A 24 2.57 29.72 8.97
C PRO A 24 1.62 29.01 8.00
N ALA A 25 0.33 29.25 8.18
CA ALA A 25 -0.73 28.78 7.30
C ALA A 25 -0.52 29.32 5.89
N LYS A 26 0.14 28.54 5.03
CA LYS A 26 0.03 28.71 3.58
C LYS A 26 -1.35 28.20 3.15
N SER A 27 -2.31 29.10 3.23
CA SER A 27 -3.53 29.03 2.43
C SER A 27 -3.13 29.17 0.97
N SER A 28 -2.87 28.05 0.31
CA SER A 28 -2.79 27.94 -1.14
C SER A 28 -4.03 27.17 -1.57
N GLU A 29 -5.02 27.91 -2.04
CA GLU A 29 -6.21 27.37 -2.71
C GLU A 29 -5.76 26.82 -4.07
N GLU A 30 -5.07 25.68 -4.04
CA GLU A 30 -4.90 24.81 -5.19
C GLU A 30 -6.14 23.91 -5.28
N PRO A 31 -6.65 23.60 -6.49
CA PRO A 31 -7.86 22.79 -6.66
C PRO A 31 -7.67 21.53 -5.83
N GLU A 32 -8.58 21.25 -4.88
CA GLU A 32 -8.47 20.19 -3.86
C GLU A 32 -7.73 18.99 -4.47
N LYS A 33 -6.41 18.91 -4.27
CA LYS A 33 -5.63 17.85 -4.88
C LYS A 33 -6.12 16.58 -4.24
N GLU A 34 -6.92 15.82 -4.98
CA GLU A 34 -7.52 14.59 -4.48
C GLU A 34 -6.45 13.80 -3.75
N LYS A 35 -6.66 13.61 -2.45
CA LYS A 35 -5.67 12.97 -1.59
C LYS A 35 -5.39 11.58 -2.16
N LYS A 36 -4.14 11.34 -2.54
CA LYS A 36 -3.71 10.02 -2.99
C LYS A 36 -3.61 9.11 -1.77
N ILE A 37 -4.34 8.01 -1.80
CA ILE A 37 -4.34 6.97 -0.79
C ILE A 37 -3.36 5.90 -1.24
N CYS A 38 -2.32 5.67 -0.45
CA CYS A 38 -1.34 4.62 -0.70
C CYS A 38 -1.74 3.34 0.03
N ARG A 39 -1.98 2.25 -0.72
CA ARG A 39 -2.24 0.92 -0.17
C ARG A 39 -1.06 0.00 -0.49
N SER A 40 -0.76 -0.90 0.44
CA SER A 40 0.16 -2.02 0.17
C SER A 40 -0.64 -3.12 -0.49
N MET A 41 -0.20 -3.56 -1.67
CA MET A 41 -0.86 -4.57 -2.47
C MET A 41 0.08 -5.73 -2.68
N ASN A 42 -0.43 -6.94 -2.49
CA ASN A 42 0.26 -8.14 -2.89
C ASN A 42 -0.48 -8.79 -4.05
N ALA A 43 0.14 -8.80 -5.23
CA ALA A 43 -0.46 -9.44 -6.40
C ALA A 43 -0.54 -10.95 -6.16
N THR A 44 -1.60 -11.59 -6.64
CA THR A 44 -1.77 -13.04 -6.51
C THR A 44 -0.56 -13.77 -7.12
N GLY A 45 0.11 -14.60 -6.32
CA GLY A 45 1.33 -15.30 -6.71
C GLY A 45 2.64 -14.53 -6.47
N SER A 46 2.58 -13.30 -5.98
CA SER A 46 3.75 -12.56 -5.48
C SER A 46 3.88 -12.70 -3.97
N PHE A 47 5.12 -12.75 -3.48
CA PHE A 47 5.45 -12.63 -2.06
C PHE A 47 5.85 -11.21 -1.67
N MET A 48 6.15 -10.37 -2.67
CA MET A 48 6.57 -8.99 -2.43
C MET A 48 5.37 -8.06 -2.55
N ALA A 49 5.09 -7.34 -1.46
CA ALA A 49 4.07 -6.32 -1.44
C ALA A 49 4.58 -5.03 -2.10
N THR A 50 3.83 -4.50 -3.06
CA THR A 50 4.11 -3.23 -3.72
C THR A 50 3.25 -2.13 -3.11
N ARG A 51 3.75 -0.89 -3.08
CA ARG A 51 3.00 0.27 -2.59
C ARG A 51 2.43 1.02 -3.78
N VAL A 52 1.10 1.01 -3.92
CA VAL A 52 0.39 1.71 -5.00
C VAL A 52 -0.37 2.89 -4.39
N CYS A 53 -0.19 4.08 -4.96
CA CYS A 53 -0.85 5.29 -4.49
C CYS A 53 -1.82 5.79 -5.56
N ASN A 54 -3.11 5.79 -5.25
CA ASN A 54 -4.18 6.16 -6.17
C ASN A 54 -5.22 7.06 -5.49
N THR A 55 -6.07 7.71 -6.28
CA THR A 55 -7.18 8.53 -5.75
C THR A 55 -8.28 7.64 -5.18
N ALA A 56 -9.16 8.19 -4.34
CA ALA A 56 -10.27 7.43 -3.76
C ALA A 56 -11.21 6.86 -4.85
N ALA A 57 -11.45 7.61 -5.92
CA ALA A 57 -12.26 7.17 -7.06
C ALA A 57 -11.63 5.98 -7.79
N ALA A 58 -10.31 6.00 -8.00
CA ALA A 58 -9.59 4.90 -8.62
C ALA A 58 -9.63 3.62 -7.76
N TRP A 59 -9.51 3.75 -6.44
CA TRP A 59 -9.65 2.62 -5.52
C TRP A 59 -11.03 1.97 -5.57
N ARG A 60 -12.11 2.77 -5.60
CA ARG A 60 -13.47 2.22 -5.72
C ARG A 60 -13.66 1.38 -6.98
N LYS A 61 -13.11 1.82 -8.11
CA LYS A 61 -13.14 1.05 -9.37
C LYS A 61 -12.36 -0.26 -9.24
N PHE A 62 -11.17 -0.20 -8.64
CA PHE A 62 -10.34 -1.37 -8.41
C PHE A 62 -11.03 -2.40 -7.51
N ASP A 63 -11.64 -1.94 -6.42
CA ASP A 63 -12.34 -2.78 -5.45
C ASP A 63 -13.58 -3.45 -6.09
N GLY A 64 -14.30 -2.75 -6.98
CA GLY A 64 -15.42 -3.31 -7.73
C GLY A 64 -15.02 -4.45 -8.66
N ILE A 65 -14.01 -4.24 -9.51
CA ILE A 65 -13.50 -5.27 -10.45
C ILE A 65 -13.03 -6.52 -9.68
N THR A 66 -12.35 -6.30 -8.54
CA THR A 66 -11.83 -7.40 -7.72
C THR A 66 -12.95 -8.24 -7.10
N ALA A 67 -14.03 -7.59 -6.64
CA ALA A 67 -15.19 -8.28 -6.08
C ALA A 67 -15.91 -9.14 -7.12
N ASP A 68 -16.12 -8.61 -8.34
CA ASP A 68 -16.80 -9.32 -9.42
C ASP A 68 -16.01 -10.56 -9.85
N GLY A 69 -14.69 -10.43 -10.05
CA GLY A 69 -13.83 -11.56 -10.41
C GLY A 69 -13.78 -12.64 -9.32
N ALA A 70 -13.77 -12.23 -8.04
CA ALA A 70 -13.82 -13.15 -6.91
C ALA A 70 -15.15 -13.92 -6.88
N GLN A 71 -16.26 -13.26 -7.17
CA GLN A 71 -17.58 -13.89 -7.19
C GLN A 71 -17.71 -14.88 -8.35
N GLN A 72 -17.28 -14.51 -9.55
CA GLN A 72 -17.26 -15.41 -10.72
C GLN A 72 -16.46 -16.70 -10.43
N THR A 73 -15.31 -16.56 -9.77
CA THR A 73 -14.47 -17.70 -9.38
C THR A 73 -15.19 -18.60 -8.36
N ARG A 74 -15.87 -18.00 -7.37
CA ARG A 74 -16.67 -18.75 -6.37
C ARG A 74 -17.84 -19.49 -7.01
N ASP A 75 -18.53 -18.86 -7.93
CA ASP A 75 -19.69 -19.44 -8.62
C ASP A 75 -19.27 -20.60 -9.53
N ALA A 76 -18.15 -20.44 -10.26
CA ALA A 76 -17.56 -21.54 -11.03
C ALA A 76 -17.18 -22.74 -10.15
N TYR A 77 -16.61 -22.49 -8.97
CA TYR A 77 -16.28 -23.55 -8.01
C TYR A 77 -17.52 -24.23 -7.42
N ARG A 78 -18.59 -23.48 -7.15
CA ARG A 78 -19.87 -24.06 -6.70
C ARG A 78 -20.50 -24.98 -7.74
N MET A 79 -20.49 -24.60 -9.02
CA MET A 79 -21.06 -25.42 -10.09
C MET A 79 -20.31 -26.75 -10.27
N THR A 80 -18.98 -26.72 -10.20
CA THR A 80 -18.14 -27.92 -10.33
C THR A 80 -18.24 -28.87 -9.13
N SER A 81 -18.37 -28.34 -7.92
CA SER A 81 -18.58 -29.14 -6.71
C SER A 81 -20.01 -29.71 -6.59
N ALA A 82 -21.03 -28.99 -7.05
CA ALA A 82 -22.42 -29.49 -7.04
C ALA A 82 -22.68 -30.58 -8.10
N GLY A 83 -21.98 -30.54 -9.24
CA GLY A 83 -22.12 -31.55 -10.31
C GLY A 83 -21.55 -32.92 -9.95
N THR A 84 -20.52 -32.98 -9.10
CA THR A 84 -19.90 -34.25 -8.69
C THR A 84 -20.70 -35.03 -7.64
N LEU A 85 -21.62 -34.39 -6.91
CA LEU A 85 -22.50 -35.06 -5.95
C LEU A 85 -23.67 -35.80 -6.62
N ASN A 86 -24.12 -35.36 -7.80
CA ASN A 86 -25.30 -35.93 -8.47
C ASN A 86 -24.98 -37.04 -9.49
N THR A 87 -23.76 -37.13 -9.99
CA THR A 87 -23.33 -38.19 -10.95
C THR A 87 -23.00 -39.53 -10.29
N LYS A 88 -23.05 -39.61 -8.95
CA LYS A 88 -22.71 -40.82 -8.18
C LYS A 88 -23.93 -41.45 -7.49
N ARG A 89 -25.11 -41.34 -8.09
CA ARG A 89 -26.34 -41.97 -7.62
C ARG A 89 -26.97 -42.85 -8.69
#